data_AF-A0A7G9WJF0-F1
#
_entry.id   AF-A0A7G9WJF0-F1
#
_cell.length_a   1.000
_cell.length_b   1.000
_cell.length_c   1.000
_cell.angle_alpha   90.00
_cell.angle_beta   90.00
_cell.angle_gamma   90.00
#
_symmetry.space_group_name_H-M   'P 1'
#
loop_
_entity.id
_entity.type
_entity.pdbx_description
1 polymer ?
#
loop_
_entity_poly.entity_id
_entity_poly.type
_entity_poly.pdbx_seq_one_letter_code
_entity_poly.pdbx_strand_id
1 'polypeptide(L)'
;MREFNYVSEKKSVKIDGKIYELKPSSVAIAEICQKISDFSNVSDASDILTLANVEYELVSHAIGKESCIEVLGDLMNCDVYKLGGLSGFLLEEYNENESAD
;
A
#
# COMPACT_ATOMS: atom_id res chain seq x y z
N MET A 1 -14.76 -24.70 21.93
CA MET A 1 -14.66 -23.76 20.79
C MET A 1 -13.61 -22.74 21.16
N ARG A 2 -12.55 -22.58 20.36
CA ARG A 2 -11.58 -21.49 20.56
C ARG A 2 -12.17 -20.27 19.86
N GLU A 3 -12.46 -19.22 20.62
CA GLU A 3 -12.85 -17.93 20.04
C GLU A 3 -11.64 -17.36 19.28
N PHE A 4 -11.78 -17.20 17.97
CA PHE A 4 -10.81 -16.47 17.16
C PHE A 4 -10.99 -14.98 17.47
N ASN A 5 -10.24 -14.47 18.45
CA ASN A 5 -10.11 -13.04 18.66
C ASN A 5 -9.13 -12.49 17.62
N TYR A 6 -9.65 -12.13 16.44
CA TYR A 6 -8.90 -11.32 15.48
C TYR A 6 -8.80 -9.90 16.03
N VAL A 7 -7.70 -9.60 16.71
CA VAL A 7 -7.36 -8.22 17.08
C VAL A 7 -6.51 -7.67 15.94
N SER A 8 -7.14 -6.99 14.99
CA SER A 8 -6.38 -6.11 14.10
C SER A 8 -5.87 -4.95 14.96
N GLU A 9 -4.59 -4.95 15.29
CA GLU A 9 -3.95 -3.72 15.73
C GLU A 9 -4.21 -2.68 14.64
N LYS A 10 -4.90 -1.60 15.01
CA LYS A 10 -5.16 -0.48 14.11
C LYS A 10 -3.82 0.19 13.81
N LYS A 11 -3.20 -0.17 12.70
CA LYS A 11 -2.00 0.51 12.21
C LYS A 11 -2.38 1.86 11.60
N SER A 12 -1.48 2.84 11.67
CA SER A 12 -1.71 4.17 11.09
C SER A 12 -0.42 4.74 10.53
N VAL A 13 -0.53 5.58 9.51
CA VAL A 13 0.59 6.29 8.89
C VAL A 13 0.40 7.80 9.05
N LYS A 14 1.49 8.54 9.33
CA LYS A 14 1.46 10.00 9.43
C LYS A 14 2.04 10.62 8.17
N ILE A 15 1.21 11.36 7.43
CA ILE A 15 1.57 12.01 6.17
C ILE A 15 1.23 13.50 6.26
N ASP A 16 2.19 14.37 5.96
CA ASP A 16 2.01 15.84 6.03
C ASP A 16 1.40 16.32 7.36
N GLY A 17 1.70 15.64 8.47
CA GLY A 17 1.16 15.97 9.79
C GLY A 17 -0.19 15.35 10.14
N LYS A 18 -0.92 14.80 9.17
CA LYS A 18 -2.19 14.09 9.34
C LYS A 18 -1.97 12.59 9.58
N ILE A 19 -2.84 11.97 10.36
CA ILE A 19 -2.79 10.52 10.66
C ILE A 19 -3.87 9.82 9.85
N TYR A 20 -3.48 8.80 9.09
CA TYR A 20 -4.38 7.95 8.31
C TYR A 20 -4.39 6.55 8.92
N GLU A 21 -5.55 6.06 9.33
CA GLU A 21 -5.72 4.67 9.77
C GLU A 21 -5.56 3.74 8.56
N LEU A 22 -4.65 2.78 8.67
CA LEU A 22 -4.49 1.72 7.68
C LEU A 22 -5.60 0.70 7.87
N LYS A 23 -6.25 0.33 6.78
CA LYS A 23 -7.22 -0.76 6.81
C LYS A 23 -6.48 -2.09 6.98
N PRO A 24 -6.86 -2.91 7.99
CA PRO A 24 -6.20 -4.18 8.23
C PRO A 24 -6.39 -5.15 7.05
N SER A 25 -5.41 -6.03 6.93
CA SER A 25 -5.17 -7.03 5.90
C SER A 25 -6.43 -7.53 5.18
N SER A 26 -6.47 -7.29 3.87
CA SER A 26 -7.36 -7.97 2.95
C SER A 26 -6.51 -8.71 1.93
N VAL A 27 -7.01 -9.85 1.43
CA VAL A 27 -6.38 -10.63 0.35
C VAL A 27 -5.93 -9.73 -0.80
N ALA A 28 -6.71 -8.69 -1.10
CA ALA A 28 -6.39 -7.69 -2.12
C ALA A 28 -5.05 -6.98 -1.90
N ILE A 29 -4.70 -6.60 -0.66
CA ILE A 29 -3.44 -5.92 -0.40
C ILE A 29 -2.25 -6.87 -0.58
N ALA A 30 -2.37 -8.13 -0.15
CA ALA A 30 -1.34 -9.15 -0.36
C ALA A 30 -1.12 -9.43 -1.86
N GLU A 31 -2.20 -9.54 -2.65
CA GLU A 31 -2.12 -9.70 -4.10
C GLU A 31 -1.45 -8.51 -4.79
N ILE A 32 -1.69 -7.28 -4.30
CA ILE A 32 -1.04 -6.08 -4.83
C ILE A 32 0.45 -6.03 -4.46
N CYS A 33 0.83 -6.41 -3.24
CA CYS A 33 2.23 -6.48 -2.81
C CYS A 33 3.04 -7.49 -3.65
N GLN A 34 2.45 -8.64 -3.98
CA GLN A 34 3.08 -9.62 -4.87
C GLN A 34 3.32 -9.03 -6.26
N LYS A 35 2.32 -8.38 -6.86
CA LYS A 35 2.47 -7.72 -8.17
C LYS A 35 3.59 -6.68 -8.16
N ILE A 36 3.70 -5.85 -7.13
CA ILE A 36 4.79 -4.86 -7.03
C ILE A 36 6.16 -5.54 -7.03
N SER A 37 6.29 -6.66 -6.32
CA SER A 37 7.51 -7.45 -6.28
C SER A 37 7.86 -8.07 -7.64
N ASP A 38 6.86 -8.52 -8.42
CA ASP A 38 7.09 -8.99 -9.79
C ASP A 38 7.60 -7.88 -10.73
N PHE A 39 7.18 -6.63 -10.50
CA PHE A 39 7.61 -5.47 -11.28
C PHE A 39 8.96 -4.89 -10.88
N SER A 40 9.55 -5.29 -9.74
CA SER A 40 10.79 -4.70 -9.21
C SER A 40 12.02 -4.92 -10.10
N ASN A 41 11.94 -5.83 -11.06
CA ASN A 41 13.03 -6.17 -11.98
C ASN A 41 12.89 -5.57 -13.39
N VAL A 42 11.88 -4.73 -13.63
CA VAL A 42 11.57 -4.25 -14.99
C VAL A 42 12.10 -2.83 -15.21
N SER A 43 12.78 -2.61 -16.34
CA SER A 43 13.40 -1.33 -16.73
C SER A 43 12.70 -0.62 -17.89
N ASP A 44 11.67 -1.24 -18.46
CA ASP A 44 10.89 -0.70 -19.57
C ASP A 44 9.90 0.37 -19.08
N ALA A 45 9.77 1.47 -19.82
CA ALA A 45 8.90 2.59 -19.45
C ALA A 45 7.42 2.20 -19.31
N SER A 46 6.97 1.20 -20.06
CA SER A 46 5.61 0.64 -19.96
C SER A 46 5.38 -0.06 -18.62
N ASP A 47 6.40 -0.76 -18.13
CA ASP A 47 6.34 -1.49 -16.87
C ASP A 47 6.52 -0.56 -15.67
N ILE A 48 7.29 0.53 -15.81
CA ILE A 48 7.37 1.59 -14.78
C ILE A 48 6.00 2.26 -14.57
N LEU A 49 5.26 2.53 -15.66
CA LEU A 49 3.89 3.07 -15.56
C LEU A 49 2.92 2.06 -14.94
N THR A 50 3.09 0.78 -15.25
CA THR A 50 2.27 -0.29 -14.68
C THR A 50 2.55 -0.45 -13.19
N LEU A 51 3.82 -0.45 -12.79
CA LEU A 51 4.25 -0.47 -11.39
C LEU A 51 3.65 0.71 -10.61
N ALA A 52 3.77 1.93 -11.12
CA ALA A 52 3.21 3.12 -10.46
C ALA A 52 1.67 3.04 -10.29
N ASN A 53 0.96 2.43 -11.25
CA ASN A 53 -0.47 2.17 -11.11
C ASN A 53 -0.75 1.18 -9.96
N VAL A 54 -0.01 0.08 -9.91
CA VAL A 54 -0.18 -0.96 -8.89
C VAL A 54 0.17 -0.44 -7.49
N GLU A 55 1.24 0.36 -7.36
CA GLU A 55 1.57 1.06 -6.11
C GLU A 55 0.47 2.03 -5.68
N TYR A 56 -0.14 2.75 -6.63
CA TYR A 56 -1.24 3.66 -6.33
C TYR A 56 -2.47 2.89 -5.84
N GLU A 57 -2.75 1.72 -6.41
CA GLU A 57 -3.80 0.83 -5.93
C GLU A 57 -3.52 0.33 -4.51
N LEU A 58 -2.26 0.00 -4.18
CA LEU A 58 -1.86 -0.40 -2.82
C LEU A 58 -2.21 0.67 -1.80
N VAL A 59 -1.72 1.90 -2.04
CA VAL A 59 -1.96 3.04 -1.15
C VAL A 59 -3.45 3.36 -1.07
N SER A 60 -4.14 3.37 -2.21
CA SER A 60 -5.59 3.61 -2.25
C SER A 60 -6.40 2.58 -1.46
N HIS A 61 -6.01 1.31 -1.47
CA HIS A 61 -6.66 0.28 -0.66
C HIS A 61 -6.31 0.41 0.83
N ALA A 62 -5.06 0.75 1.15
CA ALA A 62 -4.58 0.84 2.51
C ALA A 62 -5.17 2.03 3.29
N ILE A 63 -5.16 3.24 2.71
CA ILE A 63 -5.65 4.47 3.39
C ILE A 63 -7.03 4.94 2.90
N GLY A 64 -7.60 4.26 1.91
CA GLY A 64 -8.87 4.61 1.26
C GLY A 64 -8.69 5.61 0.12
N LYS A 65 -9.56 5.49 -0.90
CA LYS A 65 -9.48 6.27 -2.14
C LYS A 65 -9.51 7.79 -1.94
N GLU A 66 -10.39 8.28 -1.08
CA GLU A 66 -10.53 9.72 -0.82
C GLU A 66 -9.25 10.30 -0.16
N SER A 67 -8.71 9.60 0.83
CA SER A 67 -7.44 9.95 1.47
C SER A 67 -6.26 9.86 0.50
N CYS A 68 -6.25 8.84 -0.36
CA CYS A 68 -5.23 8.64 -1.37
C CYS A 68 -5.20 9.83 -2.36
N ILE A 69 -6.36 10.25 -2.87
CA ILE A 69 -6.46 11.42 -3.75
C ILE A 69 -6.02 12.71 -3.00
N GLU A 70 -6.36 12.85 -1.72
CA GLU A 70 -5.92 14.02 -0.93
C GLU A 70 -4.39 14.08 -0.79
N VAL A 71 -3.75 12.94 -0.56
CA VAL A 71 -2.31 12.84 -0.26
C VAL A 71 -1.45 12.83 -1.53
N LEU A 72 -1.86 12.05 -2.51
CA LEU A 72 -1.09 11.76 -3.72
C LEU A 72 -1.61 12.54 -4.94
N GLY A 73 -2.85 13.03 -4.93
CA GLY A 73 -3.54 13.48 -6.13
C GLY A 73 -4.11 12.31 -6.93
N ASP A 74 -4.93 12.59 -7.94
CA ASP A 74 -5.37 11.55 -8.89
C ASP A 74 -4.19 10.97 -9.66
N LEU A 75 -4.37 9.78 -10.25
CA LEU A 75 -3.34 9.05 -10.99
C LEU A 75 -2.57 9.93 -12.01
N MET A 76 -3.25 10.88 -12.68
CA MET A 76 -2.62 11.79 -13.65
C MET A 76 -1.72 12.88 -13.04
N ASN A 77 -1.96 13.25 -11.78
CA ASN A 77 -1.19 14.26 -11.04
C ASN A 77 -0.50 13.65 -9.82
N CYS A 78 -0.29 12.33 -9.85
CA CYS A 78 0.21 11.58 -8.71
C CYS A 78 1.63 12.06 -8.32
N ASP A 79 1.81 12.38 -7.05
CA ASP A 79 3.14 12.62 -6.48
C ASP A 79 3.90 11.29 -6.36
N VAL A 80 4.65 10.95 -7.42
CA VAL A 80 5.40 9.69 -7.53
C VAL A 80 6.44 9.49 -6.44
N TYR A 81 6.95 10.57 -5.84
CA TYR A 81 7.91 10.48 -4.72
C TYR A 81 7.21 10.07 -3.43
N LYS A 82 6.05 10.67 -3.14
CA LYS A 82 5.22 10.24 -2.01
C LYS A 82 4.66 8.85 -2.22
N LEU A 83 4.29 8.51 -3.46
CA LEU A 83 3.78 7.19 -3.81
C LEU A 83 4.80 6.09 -3.48
N GLY A 84 6.03 6.21 -3.96
CA GLY A 84 7.09 5.23 -3.69
C GLY A 84 7.46 5.10 -2.21
N GLY A 85 7.42 6.22 -1.47
CA GLY A 85 7.65 6.19 -0.02
C GLY A 85 6.54 5.48 0.76
N LEU A 86 5.27 5.71 0.37
CA LEU A 86 4.13 5.06 0.99
C LEU A 86 3.99 3.60 0.58
N SER A 87 4.22 3.26 -0.69
CA SER A 87 4.22 1.88 -1.18
C SER A 87 5.30 1.06 -0.49
N GLY A 88 6.52 1.60 -0.37
CA GLY A 88 7.63 0.98 0.36
C GLY A 88 7.30 0.71 1.82
N PHE A 89 6.82 1.73 2.55
CA PHE A 89 6.38 1.57 3.94
C PHE A 89 5.29 0.50 4.09
N LEU A 90 4.28 0.50 3.21
CA LEU A 90 3.22 -0.51 3.24
C LEU A 90 3.78 -1.91 2.95
N LEU A 91 4.67 -2.06 1.97
CA LEU A 91 5.31 -3.34 1.65
C LEU A 91 6.08 -3.91 2.85
N GLU A 92 6.86 -3.07 3.56
CA GLU A 92 7.56 -3.47 4.78
C GLU A 92 6.56 -3.93 5.86
N GLU A 93 5.54 -3.13 6.12
CA GLU A 93 4.52 -3.40 7.15
C GLU A 93 3.68 -4.66 6.86
N TYR A 94 3.44 -4.99 5.58
CA TYR A 94 2.71 -6.19 5.16
C TYR A 94 3.61 -7.43 5.07
N ASN A 95 4.89 -7.30 4.70
CA ASN A 95 5.83 -8.42 4.69
C ASN A 95 6.22 -8.88 6.10
N GLU A 96 6.33 -7.97 7.07
CA GLU A 96 6.58 -8.35 8.48
C GLU A 96 5.45 -9.20 9.09
N ASN A 97 4.23 -9.14 8.55
CA ASN A 97 3.12 -10.00 8.97
C ASN A 97 3.16 -11.41 8.35
N GLU A 98 4.00 -11.67 7.33
CA GLU A 98 4.15 -12.99 6.70
C GLU A 98 5.21 -13.85 7.42
N SER A 99 6.08 -13.24 8.25
CA SER A 99 7.17 -13.92 8.97
C SER A 99 6.82 -14.36 10.39
N ALA A 100 5.56 -14.25 10.81
CA ALA A 100 5.07 -14.70 12.11
C ALA A 100 4.22 -15.99 11.95
N ASP A 101 4.83 -17.07 11.45
CA ASP A 101 4.38 -18.46 11.64
C ASP A 101 5.49 -19.27 12.34
#